data_AF-A0A9P0MH38-F1
#
_entry.id   AF-A0A9P0MH38-F1
#
_cell.length_a   1.000
_cell.length_b   1.000
_cell.length_c   1.000
_cell.angle_alpha   90.00
_cell.angle_beta   90.00
_cell.angle_gamma   90.00
#
_symmetry.space_group_name_H-M   'P 1'
#
loop_
_entity.id
_entity.type
_entity.pdbx_description
1 polymer ?
#
loop_
_entity_poly.entity_id
_entity_poly.type
_entity_poly.pdbx_seq_one_letter_code
_entity_poly.pdbx_strand_id
1 'polypeptide(L)'
;MEKHVMFKCHENRSFDLERKNPKIIVDDHDFYLESSRPTKSTWFCCMNYKTKCKVRVSTSGTYIVVNGVHNHLPRKRVNAKYRSKEVTIVRAS
;
A
#
# COMPACT_ATOMS: atom_id res chain seq x y z
N MET A 1 9.20 -14.57 -8.46
CA MET A 1 8.65 -15.01 -7.16
C MET A 1 7.46 -14.11 -6.85
N GLU A 2 6.27 -14.66 -7.00
CA GLU A 2 4.99 -13.96 -6.90
C GLU A 2 4.78 -13.45 -5.48
N LYS A 3 4.46 -12.16 -5.34
CA LYS A 3 4.22 -11.54 -4.05
C LYS A 3 2.84 -10.91 -4.06
N HIS A 4 1.99 -11.37 -3.15
CA HIS A 4 0.63 -10.89 -2.99
C HIS A 4 0.63 -9.47 -2.42
N VAL A 5 -0.13 -8.57 -3.06
CA VAL A 5 -0.41 -7.26 -2.48
C VAL A 5 -1.84 -7.23 -2.01
N MET A 6 -1.98 -6.82 -0.75
CA MET A 6 -3.25 -6.78 -0.09
C MET A 6 -3.85 -5.38 -0.22
N PHE A 7 -4.91 -5.29 -1.02
CA PHE A 7 -5.78 -4.15 -1.08
C PHE A 7 -6.82 -4.30 0.03
N LYS A 8 -7.13 -3.26 0.78
CA LYS A 8 -8.25 -3.35 1.73
C LYS A 8 -9.54 -3.54 0.93
N CYS A 9 -10.10 -4.76 0.98
CA CYS A 9 -11.38 -5.08 0.32
C CYS A 9 -12.49 -4.40 1.12
N HIS A 10 -13.36 -3.69 0.42
CA HIS A 10 -14.65 -3.35 1.00
C HIS A 10 -15.52 -4.61 0.94
N GLU A 11 -15.95 -5.09 2.10
CA GLU A 11 -17.17 -5.91 2.18
C GLU A 11 -18.32 -4.97 1.77
N ASN A 12 -19.12 -5.38 0.79
CA ASN A 12 -20.19 -4.60 0.16
C ASN A 12 -21.01 -3.77 1.15
N ARG A 13 -20.95 -2.43 1.09
CA ARG A 13 -22.13 -1.55 1.23
C ARG A 13 -21.81 -0.08 1.01
N SER A 14 -22.68 0.52 0.19
CA SER A 14 -23.13 1.91 0.15
C SER A 14 -22.15 3.05 -0.08
N PHE A 15 -22.66 3.92 -0.95
CA PHE A 15 -22.17 5.16 -1.49
C PHE A 15 -22.20 6.25 -0.40
N ASP A 16 -21.23 6.22 0.52
CA ASP A 16 -21.12 7.25 1.55
C ASP A 16 -19.79 8.00 1.45
N LEU A 17 -19.92 9.32 1.36
CA LEU A 17 -18.94 10.40 1.22
C LEU A 17 -17.98 10.54 2.42
N GLU A 18 -17.68 9.46 3.12
CA GLU A 18 -16.57 9.44 4.06
C GLU A 18 -15.28 9.32 3.25
N ARG A 19 -14.36 10.27 3.43
CA ARG A 19 -13.01 10.26 2.85
C ARG A 19 -12.26 9.01 3.34
N LYS A 20 -12.53 7.87 2.72
CA LYS A 20 -11.95 6.56 3.04
C LYS A 20 -10.47 6.65 2.72
N ASN A 21 -9.65 6.82 3.76
CA ASN A 21 -8.19 6.82 3.68
C ASN A 21 -7.72 5.48 3.10
N PRO A 22 -7.44 5.40 1.79
CA PRO A 22 -7.18 4.13 1.15
C PRO A 22 -5.79 3.65 1.55
N LYS A 23 -5.67 2.33 1.71
CA LYS A 23 -4.51 1.70 2.31
C LYS A 23 -4.16 0.40 1.59
N ILE A 24 -2.87 0.22 1.33
CA ILE A 24 -2.32 -1.02 0.75
C ILE A 24 -1.24 -1.60 1.67
N ILE A 25 -0.93 -2.87 1.43
CA ILE A 25 0.16 -3.58 2.11
C ILE A 25 1.10 -4.16 1.07
N VAL A 26 2.39 -3.85 1.19
CA VAL A 26 3.46 -4.37 0.34
C VAL A 26 4.59 -4.83 1.25
N ASP A 27 5.04 -6.09 1.10
CA ASP A 27 6.08 -6.70 1.95
C ASP A 27 5.83 -6.46 3.46
N ASP A 28 4.62 -6.74 3.94
CA ASP A 28 4.18 -6.52 5.33
C ASP A 28 4.20 -5.08 5.84
N HIS A 29 4.48 -4.10 4.98
CA HIS A 29 4.45 -2.68 5.32
C HIS A 29 3.18 -2.01 4.84
N ASP A 30 2.63 -1.15 5.69
CA ASP A 30 1.45 -0.37 5.41
C ASP A 30 1.77 0.93 4.66
N PHE A 31 0.95 1.25 3.65
CA PHE A 31 1.07 2.51 2.93
C PHE A 31 -0.28 3.23 2.83
N TYR A 32 -0.25 4.56 3.00
CA TYR A 32 -1.37 5.45 2.72
C TYR A 32 -1.25 6.02 1.32
N LEU A 33 -2.39 6.30 0.69
CA LEU A 33 -2.42 6.98 -0.60
C LEU A 33 -1.86 8.40 -0.46
N GLU A 34 -0.83 8.71 -1.25
CA GLU A 34 -0.28 10.07 -1.38
C GLU A 34 -1.00 10.83 -2.50
N SER A 35 -1.15 10.17 -3.66
CA SER A 35 -1.85 10.71 -4.82
C SER A 35 -2.36 9.60 -5.72
N SER A 36 -3.48 9.84 -6.39
CA SER A 36 -4.02 8.91 -7.40
C SER A 36 -4.25 9.63 -8.72
N ARG A 37 -3.73 9.05 -9.79
CA ARG A 37 -3.95 9.43 -11.19
C ARG A 37 -4.60 8.25 -11.91
N PRO A 38 -5.26 8.47 -13.07
CA PRO A 38 -5.98 7.39 -13.78
C PRO A 38 -5.13 6.14 -14.05
N THR A 39 -3.83 6.29 -14.29
CA THR A 39 -2.92 5.20 -14.64
C THR A 39 -1.95 4.79 -13.52
N LYS A 40 -1.83 5.61 -12.47
CA LYS A 40 -0.81 5.46 -11.45
C LYS A 40 -1.27 6.01 -10.12
N SER A 41 -1.10 5.25 -9.05
CA SER A 41 -1.25 5.74 -7.68
C SER A 41 0.08 5.68 -6.96
N THR A 42 0.39 6.72 -6.18
CA THR A 42 1.58 6.81 -5.34
C THR A 42 1.17 6.71 -3.88
N TRP A 43 1.93 5.97 -3.11
CA TRP A 43 1.64 5.62 -1.73
C TRP A 43 2.88 5.85 -0.87
N PHE A 44 2.68 6.32 0.36
CA PHE A 44 3.76 6.58 1.31
C PHE A 44 3.63 5.72 2.56
N CYS A 45 4.78 5.35 3.14
CA CYS A 45 4.80 4.48 4.31
C CYS A 45 4.02 5.10 5.47
N CYS A 46 3.13 4.33 6.10
CA CYS A 46 2.33 4.81 7.23
C CYS A 46 3.16 5.25 8.45
N MET A 47 4.40 4.74 8.57
CA MET A 47 5.32 5.12 9.66
C MET A 47 6.16 6.37 9.31
N ASN A 48 6.00 6.98 8.13
CA ASN A 48 6.73 8.18 7.72
C ASN A 48 6.70 9.30 8.79
N TYR A 49 5.55 9.55 9.42
CA TYR A 49 5.44 10.57 10.46
C TYR A 49 6.20 10.22 11.75
N LYS A 50 6.21 8.94 12.13
CA LYS A 50 6.80 8.45 13.39
C LYS A 50 8.30 8.16 13.28
N THR A 51 8.74 7.52 12.18
CA THR A 51 10.12 7.05 12.01
C THR A 51 10.87 7.79 10.92
N LYS A 52 10.25 8.79 10.27
CA LYS A 52 10.80 9.50 9.10
C LYS A 52 11.13 8.56 7.93
N CYS A 53 10.48 7.39 7.87
CA CYS A 53 10.62 6.44 6.77
C CYS A 53 10.22 7.07 5.44
N LYS A 54 11.16 7.11 4.49
CA LYS A 54 10.98 7.77 3.19
C LYS A 54 10.46 6.84 2.08
N VAL A 55 10.22 5.56 2.38
CA VAL A 55 9.79 4.59 1.35
C VAL A 55 8.51 5.05 0.67
N ARG A 56 8.51 4.95 -0.66
CA ARG A 56 7.38 5.24 -1.53
C ARG A 56 7.07 4.05 -2.41
N VAL A 57 5.79 3.84 -2.66
CA VAL A 57 5.29 2.80 -3.55
C VAL A 57 4.50 3.44 -4.67
N SER A 58 4.71 2.99 -5.90
CA SER A 58 3.87 3.34 -7.04
C SER A 58 3.16 2.10 -7.56
N THR A 59 1.86 2.21 -7.83
CA THR A 59 1.05 1.12 -8.40
C THR A 59 0.50 1.53 -9.75
N SER A 60 0.66 0.68 -10.77
CA SER A 60 0.10 0.85 -12.11
C SER A 60 -0.30 -0.51 -12.67
N GLY A 61 -1.61 -0.73 -12.86
CA GLY A 61 -2.15 -2.02 -13.34
C GLY A 61 -1.85 -3.20 -12.39
N THR A 62 -0.94 -4.07 -12.80
CA THR A 62 -0.42 -5.21 -12.04
C THR A 62 1.01 -5.01 -11.55
N TYR A 63 1.61 -3.84 -11.80
CA TYR A 63 2.97 -3.50 -11.40
C TYR A 63 2.98 -2.66 -10.14
N ILE A 64 3.90 -2.99 -9.25
CA ILE A 64 4.20 -2.21 -8.05
C ILE A 64 5.69 -1.91 -8.04
N VAL A 65 6.03 -0.63 -7.94
CA VAL A 65 7.41 -0.16 -7.80
C VAL A 65 7.63 0.32 -6.38
N VAL A 66 8.54 -0.34 -5.66
CA VAL A 66 8.97 0.06 -4.30
C VAL A 66 10.26 0.85 -4.43
N ASN A 67 10.28 2.05 -3.86
CA ASN A 67 11.43 2.96 -3.87
C ASN A 67 11.94 3.19 -2.44
N GLY A 68 13.20 2.86 -2.20
CA GLY A 68 13.88 3.01 -0.93
C GLY A 68 13.75 1.80 0.02
N VAL A 69 14.38 1.94 1.18
CA VAL A 69 14.47 0.88 2.21
C VAL A 69 13.81 1.35 3.51
N HIS A 70 13.03 0.47 4.14
CA HIS A 70 12.39 0.77 5.42
C HIS A 70 13.43 0.87 6.54
N ASN A 71 13.25 1.87 7.43
CA ASN A 71 14.10 2.06 8.61
C ASN A 71 13.43 1.58 9.91
N HIS A 72 12.41 0.75 9.79
CA HIS A 72 11.62 0.25 10.89
C HIS A 72 11.07 -1.13 10.54
N LEU A 73 10.67 -1.88 11.57
CA LEU A 73 9.98 -3.15 11.37
C LEU A 73 8.53 -2.94 10.92
N PRO A 74 7.94 -3.93 10.23
CA PRO A 74 6.50 -4.00 9.99
C PRO A 74 5.68 -3.81 11.26
N ARG A 75 4.52 -3.15 11.15
CA ARG A 75 3.57 -3.03 12.26
C ARG A 75 2.82 -4.35 12.44
N LYS A 76 2.67 -4.83 13.68
CA LYS A 76 1.79 -5.96 14.00
C LYS A 76 0.35 -5.62 13.59
N ARG A 77 -0.24 -6.44 12.72
CA ARG A 77 -1.63 -6.31 12.26
C ARG A 77 -2.52 -7.15 13.18
N VAL A 78 -3.64 -6.59 13.62
CA VAL A 78 -4.69 -7.34 14.34
C VAL A 78 -5.96 -7.32 13.50
N ASN A 79 -6.52 -8.51 13.21
CA ASN A 79 -7.86 -8.76 12.70
C ASN A 79 -8.39 -7.79 11.61
N ALA A 80 -7.64 -7.60 10.51
CA ALA A 80 -8.12 -6.82 9.38
C ALA A 80 -8.33 -7.70 8.13
N LYS A 81 -9.52 -7.62 7.53
CA LYS A 81 -9.86 -8.27 6.26
C LYS A 81 -9.22 -7.49 5.10
N TYR A 82 -8.38 -8.15 4.31
CA TYR A 82 -7.81 -7.61 3.08
C TYR A 82 -8.05 -8.57 1.92
N ARG A 83 -8.10 -8.06 0.69
CA ARG A 83 -8.12 -8.85 -0.54
C ARG A 83 -6.74 -8.84 -1.18
N SER A 84 -6.19 -10.01 -1.39
CA SER A 84 -4.97 -10.18 -2.17
C SER A 84 -5.25 -10.00 -3.67
N LYS A 85 -4.29 -9.42 -4.37
CA LYS A 85 -4.19 -9.43 -5.82
C LYS A 85 -2.76 -9.84 -6.17
N GLU A 86 -2.63 -10.68 -7.18
CA GLU A 86 -1.33 -11.03 -7.76
C GLU A 86 -0.77 -9.83 -8.54
N VAL A 87 0.50 -9.53 -8.27
CA VAL A 87 1.19 -8.37 -8.84
C VAL A 87 2.67 -8.67 -9.03
N THR A 88 3.29 -7.91 -9.93
CA THR A 88 4.74 -7.88 -10.11
C THR A 88 5.34 -6.75 -9.28
N ILE A 89 6.21 -7.10 -8.32
CA ILE A 89 6.94 -6.12 -7.51
C ILE A 89 8.32 -5.87 -8.10
N VAL A 90 8.55 -4.65 -8.54
CA VAL A 90 9.85 -4.12 -8.98
C VAL A 90 10.43 -3.28 -7.84
N ARG A 91 11.72 -3.45 -7.54
CA ARG A 91 12.43 -2.64 -6.54
C ARG A 91 13.41 -1.74 -7.26
N ALA A 92 13.24 -0.42 -7.13
CA ALA A 92 14.23 0.53 -7.59
C ALA A 92 15.39 0.55 -6.59
N SER A 93 16.60 0.30 -7.08
CA SER A 93 17.86 0.33 -6.31
C SER A 93 18.34 1.75 -6.09
#